data_AF-K9V5T8-F1
#
_entry.id   AF-K9V5T8-F1
#
_cell.length_a   1.000
_cell.length_b   1.000
_cell.length_c   1.000
_cell.angle_alpha   90.00
_cell.angle_beta   90.00
_cell.angle_gamma   90.00
#
_symmetry.space_group_name_H-M   'P 1'
#
loop_
_entity.id
_entity.type
_entity.pdbx_description
1 polymer ?
#
loop_
_entity_poly.entity_id
_entity_poly.type
_entity_poly.pdbx_seq_one_letter_code
_entity_poly.pdbx_strand_id
1 'polypeptide(L)' 'MQPTLEQLRSLYGVCELIGDLLQPINLVRYDERVKRIVILVEEDIEIEIFPNGEVLIR' A
#
# COMPACT_ATOMS: atom_id res chain seq x y z
N MET A 1 9.84 5.61 12.72
CA MET A 1 10.24 4.22 12.38
C MET A 1 10.13 4.04 10.87
N GLN A 2 10.67 2.97 10.29
CA GLN A 2 10.58 2.70 8.85
C GLN A 2 9.71 1.46 8.59
N PRO A 3 9.07 1.35 7.41
CA PRO A 3 8.36 0.13 7.01
C PRO A 3 9.27 -1.10 7.01
N THR A 4 8.69 -2.28 7.21
CA THR A 4 9.46 -3.54 7.11
C THR A 4 9.85 -3.84 5.66
N LEU A 5 10.85 -4.70 5.47
CA LEU A 5 11.23 -5.13 4.12
C LEU A 5 10.06 -5.83 3.39
N GLU A 6 9.28 -6.63 4.12
CA GLU A 6 8.09 -7.30 3.56
C GLU A 6 7.04 -6.28 3.12
N GLN A 7 6.81 -5.23 3.89
CA GLN A 7 5.91 -4.13 3.50
C GLN A 7 6.38 -3.43 2.23
N LEU A 8 7.68 -3.16 2.09
CA LEU A 8 8.23 -2.50 0.91
C LEU A 8 8.14 -3.37 -0.35
N ARG A 9 8.31 -4.69 -0.21
CA ARG A 9 8.14 -5.64 -1.32
C ARG A 9 6.69 -5.67 -1.78
N SER A 10 5.73 -5.79 -0.85
CA SER A 10 4.31 -5.78 -1.19
C SER A 10 3.88 -4.43 -1.78
N LEU A 11 4.38 -3.32 -1.24
CA LEU A 11 4.12 -1.98 -1.79
C LEU A 11 4.54 -1.89 -3.26
N TYR A 12 5.74 -2.38 -3.60
CA TYR A 12 6.21 -2.35 -4.98
C TYR A 12 5.27 -3.13 -5.91
N GLY A 13 4.90 -4.36 -5.55
CA GLY A 13 3.99 -5.18 -6.35
C GLY A 13 2.59 -4.58 -6.48
N VAL A 14 2.08 -3.93 -5.43
CA VAL A 14 0.80 -3.21 -5.50
C VAL A 14 0.89 -2.01 -6.44
N CYS A 15 1.94 -1.20 -6.36
CA CYS A 15 2.13 -0.06 -7.27
C CYS A 15 2.28 -0.49 -8.74
N GLU A 16 2.98 -1.60 -9.00
CA GLU A 16 3.11 -2.18 -10.34
C GLU A 16 1.74 -2.60 -10.88
N LEU A 17 0.97 -3.36 -10.09
CA LEU A 17 -0.39 -3.79 -10.46
C LEU A 17 -1.31 -2.60 -10.77
N ILE A 18 -1.31 -1.56 -9.93
CA ILE A 18 -2.12 -0.36 -10.14
C ILE A 18 -1.66 0.39 -11.40
N GLY A 19 -0.35 0.47 -11.61
CA GLY A 19 0.26 1.08 -12.79
C GLY A 19 -0.13 0.37 -14.09
N ASP A 20 -0.16 -0.96 -14.09
CA ASP A 20 -0.61 -1.78 -15.24
C ASP A 20 -2.07 -1.52 -15.59
N LEU A 21 -2.90 -1.20 -14.59
CA LEU A 21 -4.30 -0.81 -14.77
C LEU A 21 -4.48 0.67 -15.14
N LEU A 22 -3.38 1.45 -15.22
CA LEU A 22 -3.38 2.90 -15.46
C LEU A 22 -4.24 3.69 -14.45
N GLN A 23 -4.41 3.16 -13.24
CA GLN A 23 -5.18 3.82 -12.21
C GLN A 23 -4.30 4.80 -11.40
N PRO A 24 -4.83 5.96 -11.01
CA PRO A 24 -4.07 6.94 -10.23
C PRO A 24 -3.91 6.49 -8.77
N ILE A 25 -2.67 6.54 -8.28
CA ILE A 25 -2.38 6.45 -6.84
C ILE A 25 -2.45 7.85 -6.25
N ASN A 26 -3.48 8.10 -5.45
CA ASN A 26 -3.72 9.41 -4.84
C ASN A 26 -2.94 9.62 -3.54
N LEU A 27 -2.64 8.55 -2.82
CA LEU A 27 -1.87 8.60 -1.57
C LEU A 27 -1.07 7.32 -1.37
N VAL A 28 0.16 7.46 -0.89
CA VAL A 28 0.93 6.37 -0.27
C VAL A 28 1.50 6.90 1.04
N ARG A 29 1.19 6.24 2.16
CA ARG A 29 1.65 6.67 3.48
C ARG A 29 1.94 5.49 4.39
N TYR A 30 3.02 5.59 5.16
CA TYR A 30 3.22 4.74 6.32
C TYR A 30 2.56 5.36 7.56
N ASP A 31 1.62 4.65 8.17
CA ASP A 31 1.04 5.01 9.46
C ASP A 31 1.83 4.35 10.59
N GLU A 32 2.59 5.17 11.34
CA GLU A 32 3.42 4.69 12.44
C GLU A 32 2.62 4.19 13.66
N ARG A 33 1.36 4.65 13.85
CA ARG A 33 0.53 4.27 15.01
C ARG A 33 0.09 2.83 14.92
N VAL A 34 -0.29 2.39 13.71
CA VAL A 34 -0.74 1.01 13.43
C VAL A 34 0.30 0.17 12.68
N LYS A 35 1.43 0.78 12.29
CA LYS A 35 2.54 0.17 11.54
C LYS A 35 2.12 -0.41 10.19
N ARG A 36 1.25 0.28 9.45
CA ARG A 36 0.74 -0.17 8.14
C ARG A 36 1.14 0.81 7.04
N ILE A 37 1.30 0.32 5.82
CA ILE A 37 1.29 1.20 4.65
C ILE A 37 -0.16 1.28 4.18
N VAL A 38 -0.64 2.48 3.93
CA VAL A 38 -1.96 2.75 3.36
C VAL A 38 -1.76 3.37 1.98
N ILE A 39 -2.47 2.84 1.00
CA ILE A 39 -2.48 3.31 -0.38
C ILE A 39 -3.93 3.64 -0.74
N LEU A 40 -4.17 4.83 -1.28
CA LEU A 40 -5.46 5.21 -1.84
C LEU A 40 -5.33 5.26 -3.37
N VAL A 41 -6.20 4.51 -4.04
CA VAL A 41 -6.28 4.43 -5.50
C VAL A 41 -7.65 4.96 -5.91
N GLU A 42 -7.67 5.87 -6.88
CA GLU A 42 -8.89 6.58 -7.27
C GLU A 42 -9.62 7.20 -6.04
N GLU A 43 -10.95 7.15 -5.99
CA GLU A 43 -11.74 7.80 -4.94
C GLU A 43 -12.21 6.84 -3.83
N ASP A 44 -12.17 5.53 -4.07
CA ASP A 44 -12.87 4.54 -3.25
C ASP A 44 -12.07 3.29 -2.86
N ILE A 45 -10.89 3.05 -3.46
CA ILE A 45 -10.08 1.86 -3.15
C ILE A 45 -9.02 2.20 -2.08
N GLU A 46 -9.10 1.52 -0.94
CA GLU A 46 -8.09 1.59 0.11
C GLU A 46 -7.34 0.26 0.22
N ILE A 47 -6.01 0.31 0.14
CA ILE A 47 -5.14 -0.85 0.31
C ILE A 47 -4.29 -0.66 1.56
N GLU A 48 -4.36 -1.62 2.47
CA GLU A 48 -3.54 -1.69 3.68
C GLU A 48 -2.50 -2.80 3.57
N ILE A 49 -1.23 -2.50 3.89
CA ILE A 49 -0.14 -3.47 3.94
C ILE A 49 0.34 -3.62 5.38
N PHE A 50 0.18 -4.82 5.91
CA PHE A 50 0.53 -5.19 7.28
C PHE A 50 2.05 -5.39 7.45
N PRO A 51 2.59 -5.36 8.69
CA PRO A 51 4.04 -5.53 8.93
C PRO A 51 4.67 -6.80 8.34
N ASN A 52 3.89 -7.86 8.16
CA ASN A 52 4.29 -9.13 7.55
C ASN A 52 4.20 -9.13 6.02
N GLY A 53 3.79 -8.02 5.39
CA GLY A 53 3.62 -7.92 3.94
C GLY A 53 2.25 -8.36 3.43
N GLU A 54 1.33 -8.84 4.29
CA GLU A 54 -0.04 -9.14 3.86
C GLU A 54 -0.74 -7.87 3.37
N VAL A 55 -1.55 -8.03 2.33
CA VAL A 55 -2.27 -6.94 1.65
C VAL A 55 -3.76 -7.15 1.86
N LEU A 56 -4.46 -6.11 2.32
CA LEU A 56 -5.91 -6.06 2.42
C LEU A 56 -6.43 -4.94 1.53
N ILE A 57 -7.42 -5.25 0.70
CA ILE A 57 -8.12 -4.28 -0.15
C ILE A 57 -9.51 -4.07 0.44
N ARG A 58 -9.93 -2.80 0.55
CA ARG A 58 -11.23 -2.38 1.07
C ARG A 58 -11.97 -1.52 0.07
#